data_AF-A0A2L2YTR3-F1
#
_entry.id   AF-A0A2L2YTR3-F1
#
_cell.length_a   1.000
_cell.length_b   1.000
_cell.length_c   1.000
_cell.angle_alpha   90.00
_cell.angle_beta   90.00
_cell.angle_gamma   90.00
#
_symmetry.space_group_name_H-M   'P 1'
#
loop_
_entity.id
_entity.type
_entity.pdbx_description
1 polymer ?
#
loop_
_entity_poly.entity_id
_entity_poly.type
_entity_poly.pdbx_seq_one_letter_code
_entity_poly.pdbx_strand_id
1 'polypeptide(L)'
;NLTIKLDLTKIPTDTEQVLIILEARTVSNEINPHDNNYILPLNFTTVAAISITGTPTHEQIPYDEKIQESFLPLTITHTYFIMNHGPSPVQIVDFILYVPTSFHKENREETFVTFTSLEADNGKALTIPAKCKDSNIVIKPLSPEINKNNRDGIFDEDNLLVPEEQNKTDKVIEALSEFGTTDKTSTRLKRSTAAKATPQRKSEIVLSCETINCIAIVCSASPFTDTRKFARITVSVLVNISIINDNFDPWYKIQYITSGEASIRKTGNNSVSKQHRTEVQTTIVNSGPRAHEKIAQWIIFVSIGIGILLLLIILILLIKFGFFKRTKKEEMEKMKTKEDLKDYDHLDEESEALN
;
A
#
# COMPACT_ATOMS: atom_id res chain seq x y z
N ASN A 1 -55.84 -30.51 6.48
CA ASN A 1 -54.53 -30.08 5.96
C ASN A 1 -53.48 -30.85 6.72
N LEU A 2 -52.75 -31.76 6.07
CA LEU A 2 -51.72 -32.58 6.72
C LEU A 2 -50.37 -31.87 6.54
N THR A 3 -49.69 -31.58 7.65
CA THR A 3 -48.37 -30.94 7.64
C THR A 3 -47.34 -31.90 8.21
N ILE A 4 -46.37 -32.28 7.39
CA ILE A 4 -45.24 -33.15 7.79
C ILE A 4 -44.00 -32.26 7.87
N LYS A 5 -43.33 -32.27 9.03
CA LYS A 5 -42.03 -31.61 9.21
C LYS A 5 -40.94 -32.68 9.22
N LEU A 6 -39.94 -32.51 8.37
CA LEU A 6 -38.81 -33.43 8.23
C LEU A 6 -37.54 -32.71 8.64
N ASP A 7 -36.74 -33.36 9.49
CA ASP A 7 -35.38 -32.92 9.80
C ASP A 7 -34.41 -33.57 8.80
N LEU A 8 -33.75 -32.73 8.02
CA LEU A 8 -32.86 -33.12 6.94
C LEU A 8 -31.37 -32.97 7.31
N THR A 9 -31.06 -32.68 8.57
CA THR A 9 -29.68 -32.37 9.03
C THR A 9 -28.67 -33.51 8.90
N LYS A 10 -29.14 -34.76 8.85
CA LYS A 10 -28.28 -35.96 8.73
C LYS A 10 -28.07 -36.44 7.29
N ILE A 11 -28.59 -35.71 6.30
CA ILE A 11 -28.41 -36.08 4.90
C ILE A 11 -26.95 -35.85 4.50
N PRO A 12 -26.29 -36.83 3.86
CA PRO A 12 -24.94 -36.67 3.35
C PRO A 12 -24.84 -35.47 2.40
N THR A 13 -23.75 -34.72 2.52
CA THR A 13 -23.58 -33.43 1.84
C THR A 13 -23.31 -33.53 0.34
N ASP A 14 -23.08 -34.74 -0.15
CA ASP A 14 -22.94 -35.13 -1.55
C ASP A 14 -24.27 -35.59 -2.18
N THR A 15 -25.36 -35.60 -1.42
CA THR A 15 -26.68 -36.01 -1.93
C THR A 15 -27.25 -34.93 -2.84
N GLU A 16 -27.38 -35.21 -4.14
CA GLU A 16 -27.97 -34.27 -5.11
C GLU A 16 -29.51 -34.22 -5.02
N GLN A 17 -30.13 -35.36 -4.67
CA GLN A 17 -31.58 -35.50 -4.62
C GLN A 17 -32.01 -36.51 -3.57
N VAL A 18 -33.12 -36.21 -2.87
CA VAL A 18 -33.87 -37.18 -2.07
C VAL A 18 -35.27 -37.32 -2.63
N LEU A 19 -35.72 -38.56 -2.78
CA LEU A 19 -37.09 -38.87 -3.19
C LEU A 19 -37.92 -39.18 -1.95
N ILE A 20 -38.98 -38.42 -1.72
CA ILE A 20 -39.98 -38.73 -0.70
C ILE A 20 -41.09 -39.52 -1.39
N ILE A 21 -41.27 -40.77 -0.95
CA ILE A 21 -42.34 -41.65 -1.45
C ILE A 21 -43.49 -41.60 -0.44
N LEU A 22 -44.66 -41.21 -0.93
CA LEU A 22 -45.91 -41.17 -0.17
C LEU A 22 -46.82 -42.28 -0.71
N GLU A 23 -47.27 -43.17 0.17
CA GLU A 23 -48.19 -44.25 -0.16
C GLU A 23 -49.48 -44.06 0.65
N ALA A 24 -50.61 -43.95 -0.03
CA ALA A 24 -51.93 -43.97 0.59
C ALA A 24 -52.44 -45.41 0.71
N ARG A 25 -52.91 -45.80 1.90
CA ARG A 25 -53.49 -47.12 2.14
C ARG A 25 -54.86 -46.99 2.77
N THR A 26 -55.83 -47.72 2.23
CA THR A 26 -57.19 -47.81 2.78
C THR A 26 -57.43 -49.22 3.34
N VAL A 27 -58.34 -49.33 4.30
CA VAL A 27 -58.71 -50.64 4.90
C VAL A 27 -59.79 -51.35 4.08
N SER A 28 -60.43 -50.62 3.15
CA SER A 28 -61.45 -51.11 2.22
C SER A 28 -60.85 -51.76 0.96
N ASN A 29 -61.68 -52.43 0.17
CA ASN A 29 -61.29 -52.85 -1.17
C ASN A 29 -61.12 -51.63 -2.08
N GLU A 30 -59.88 -51.35 -2.44
CA GLU A 30 -59.51 -50.24 -3.31
C GLU A 30 -59.85 -50.55 -4.77
N ILE A 31 -60.42 -49.57 -5.46
CA ILE A 31 -60.88 -49.72 -6.85
C ILE A 31 -59.73 -49.40 -7.82
N ASN A 32 -58.85 -48.45 -7.45
CA ASN A 32 -57.75 -48.02 -8.31
C ASN A 32 -56.40 -48.00 -7.56
N PRO A 33 -55.74 -49.15 -7.36
CA PRO A 33 -54.51 -49.22 -6.56
C PRO A 33 -53.29 -48.49 -7.17
N HIS A 34 -53.37 -48.03 -8.42
CA HIS A 34 -52.24 -47.44 -9.14
C HIS A 34 -52.00 -45.95 -8.82
N ASP A 35 -52.97 -45.25 -8.22
CA ASP A 35 -52.85 -43.84 -7.83
C ASP A 35 -52.37 -43.63 -6.38
N ASN A 36 -52.18 -44.72 -5.63
CA ASN A 36 -51.80 -44.67 -4.22
C ASN A 36 -50.37 -44.17 -3.98
N ASN A 37 -49.51 -44.19 -5.00
CA ASN A 37 -48.10 -43.82 -4.89
C ASN A 37 -47.83 -42.44 -5.48
N TYR A 38 -47.25 -41.56 -4.67
CA TYR A 38 -46.77 -40.25 -5.12
C TYR A 38 -45.29 -40.09 -4.76
N ILE A 39 -44.49 -39.66 -5.73
CA ILE A 39 -43.05 -39.42 -5.56
C ILE A 39 -42.79 -37.92 -5.62
N LEU A 40 -42.29 -37.37 -4.52
CA LEU A 40 -41.87 -35.97 -4.44
C LEU A 40 -40.33 -35.89 -4.51
N PRO A 41 -39.76 -35.40 -5.62
CA PRO A 41 -38.33 -35.15 -5.71
C PRO A 41 -37.94 -33.87 -4.98
N LEU A 42 -37.00 -33.98 -4.04
CA LEU A 42 -36.33 -32.84 -3.39
C LEU A 42 -34.90 -32.73 -3.89
N ASN A 43 -34.62 -31.70 -4.67
CA ASN A 43 -33.28 -31.44 -5.18
C ASN A 43 -32.50 -30.54 -4.20
N PHE A 44 -31.29 -30.96 -3.85
CA PHE A 44 -30.41 -30.16 -2.99
C PHE A 44 -29.50 -29.29 -3.85
N THR A 45 -29.27 -28.06 -3.39
CA THR A 45 -28.28 -27.16 -3.97
C THR A 45 -27.19 -26.93 -2.94
N THR A 46 -25.93 -27.09 -3.35
CA THR A 46 -24.79 -26.81 -2.48
C THR A 46 -24.53 -25.30 -2.45
N VAL A 47 -24.47 -24.73 -1.25
CA VAL A 47 -24.17 -23.31 -1.03
C VAL A 47 -22.87 -23.23 -0.24
N ALA A 48 -21.78 -23.02 -0.96
CA ALA A 48 -20.45 -22.84 -0.38
C ALA A 48 -19.89 -21.47 -0.78
N ALA A 49 -19.15 -20.85 0.14
CA ALA A 49 -18.55 -19.54 -0.07
C ALA A 49 -17.08 -19.61 0.34
N ILE A 50 -16.20 -19.85 -0.63
CA ILE A 50 -14.76 -19.90 -0.38
C ILE A 50 -14.18 -18.50 -0.43
N SER A 51 -13.33 -18.20 0.55
CA SER A 51 -12.48 -17.02 0.56
C SER A 51 -11.00 -17.44 0.58
N ILE A 52 -10.17 -16.52 0.11
CA ILE A 52 -8.72 -16.56 0.21
C ILE A 52 -8.31 -15.17 0.69
N THR A 53 -7.54 -15.12 1.76
CA THR A 53 -6.98 -13.88 2.32
C THR A 53 -5.50 -14.09 2.53
N GLY A 54 -4.73 -13.01 2.68
CA GLY A 54 -3.32 -13.15 2.99
C GLY A 54 -2.76 -11.97 3.77
N THR A 55 -1.61 -12.21 4.39
CA THR A 55 -0.93 -11.28 5.28
C THR A 55 0.58 -11.39 5.07
N PRO A 56 1.31 -10.27 4.95
CA PRO A 56 2.77 -10.30 4.92
C PRO A 56 3.32 -10.48 6.35
N THR A 57 4.49 -11.10 6.49
CA THR A 57 5.21 -11.09 7.77
C THR A 57 5.70 -9.69 8.14
N HIS A 58 6.11 -8.90 7.15
CA HIS A 58 6.51 -7.51 7.31
C HIS A 58 5.78 -6.64 6.28
N GLU A 59 5.01 -5.66 6.73
CA GLU A 59 4.37 -4.69 5.82
C GLU A 59 5.39 -3.76 5.16
N GLN A 60 6.44 -3.41 5.90
CA GLN A 60 7.52 -2.56 5.43
C GLN A 60 8.88 -3.12 5.83
N ILE A 61 9.83 -3.10 4.90
CA ILE A 61 11.22 -3.49 5.16
C ILE A 61 12.13 -2.31 4.78
N PRO A 62 12.87 -1.73 5.75
CA PRO A 62 13.85 -0.69 5.45
C PRO A 62 15.06 -1.30 4.74
N TYR A 63 15.51 -0.65 3.67
CA TYR A 63 16.71 -0.99 2.92
C TYR A 63 17.67 0.21 2.92
N ASP A 64 18.94 -0.02 3.27
CA ASP A 64 19.99 0.99 3.13
C ASP A 64 21.07 0.52 2.17
N GLU A 65 21.18 1.24 1.06
CA GLU A 65 22.16 1.02 -0.01
C GLU A 65 23.61 1.14 0.47
N LYS A 66 23.88 1.90 1.54
CA LYS A 66 25.24 2.14 2.06
C LYS A 66 25.70 1.12 3.09
N ILE A 67 24.77 0.39 3.71
CA ILE A 67 25.06 -0.58 4.78
C ILE A 67 25.35 -1.98 4.19
N GLN A 68 25.54 -2.06 2.87
CA GLN A 68 25.67 -3.28 2.05
C GLN A 68 26.91 -4.17 2.34
N GLU A 69 27.58 -4.01 3.48
CA GLU A 69 28.42 -5.07 4.09
C GLU A 69 27.66 -5.91 5.15
N SER A 70 26.40 -5.60 5.44
CA SER A 70 25.60 -6.31 6.44
C SER A 70 24.79 -7.44 5.80
N PHE A 71 25.44 -8.59 5.69
CA PHE A 71 25.06 -10.00 5.42
C PHE A 71 23.60 -10.52 5.51
N LEU A 72 22.55 -9.72 5.65
CA LEU A 72 21.17 -10.23 5.72
C LEU A 72 20.49 -10.17 4.35
N PRO A 73 20.16 -11.33 3.74
CA PRO A 73 19.42 -11.33 2.50
C PRO A 73 17.98 -10.86 2.75
N LEU A 74 17.43 -10.05 1.83
CA LEU A 74 16.07 -9.54 1.94
C LEU A 74 15.06 -10.68 1.74
N THR A 75 14.46 -11.16 2.83
CA THR A 75 13.41 -12.17 2.79
C THR A 75 12.03 -11.52 2.82
N ILE A 76 11.17 -11.95 1.90
CA ILE A 76 9.75 -11.61 1.90
C ILE A 76 8.96 -12.89 2.12
N THR A 77 8.11 -12.88 3.14
CA THR A 77 7.26 -14.00 3.50
C THR A 77 5.81 -13.56 3.52
N HIS A 78 4.99 -14.21 2.69
CA HIS A 78 3.55 -13.96 2.60
C HIS A 78 2.79 -15.24 2.98
N THR A 79 1.79 -15.09 3.84
CA THR A 79 0.95 -16.18 4.33
C THR A 79 -0.46 -16.02 3.81
N TYR A 80 -1.02 -17.08 3.25
CA TYR A 80 -2.37 -17.15 2.71
C TYR A 80 -3.25 -18.09 3.55
N PHE A 81 -4.52 -17.71 3.70
CA PHE A 81 -5.54 -18.45 4.42
C PHE A 81 -6.73 -18.70 3.51
N ILE A 82 -7.16 -19.96 3.41
CA ILE A 82 -8.34 -20.35 2.65
C ILE A 82 -9.39 -20.84 3.65
N MET A 83 -10.60 -20.32 3.54
CA MET A 83 -11.71 -20.61 4.45
C MET A 83 -13.01 -20.84 3.70
N ASN A 84 -13.88 -21.70 4.25
CA ASN A 84 -15.26 -21.83 3.79
C ASN A 84 -16.20 -21.09 4.76
N HIS A 85 -16.81 -20.01 4.28
CA HIS A 85 -17.83 -19.25 5.02
C HIS A 85 -19.26 -19.72 4.69
N GLY A 86 -19.41 -20.63 3.73
CA GLY A 86 -20.71 -21.17 3.36
C GLY A 86 -21.19 -22.27 4.32
N PRO A 87 -22.51 -22.51 4.38
CA PRO A 87 -23.08 -23.57 5.22
C PRO A 87 -22.77 -24.98 4.71
N SER A 88 -22.57 -25.16 3.40
CA SER A 88 -22.28 -26.48 2.82
C SER A 88 -20.78 -26.79 2.90
N PRO A 89 -20.39 -28.03 3.26
CA PRO A 89 -19.00 -28.43 3.23
C PRO A 89 -18.49 -28.54 1.79
N VAL A 90 -17.19 -28.29 1.61
CA VAL A 90 -16.54 -28.38 0.31
C VAL A 90 -15.51 -29.49 0.34
N GLN A 91 -15.63 -30.43 -0.59
CA GLN A 91 -14.68 -31.54 -0.66
C GLN A 91 -13.29 -31.02 -1.00
N ILE A 92 -13.16 -30.29 -2.11
CA ILE A 92 -11.84 -29.83 -2.56
C ILE A 92 -11.89 -28.40 -3.11
N VAL A 93 -10.93 -27.61 -2.68
CA VAL A 93 -10.68 -26.24 -3.17
C VAL A 93 -9.32 -26.24 -3.86
N ASP A 94 -9.28 -25.78 -5.10
CA ASP A 94 -8.05 -25.54 -5.83
C ASP A 94 -7.72 -24.04 -5.77
N PHE A 95 -6.46 -23.73 -5.51
CA PHE A 95 -6.00 -22.34 -5.44
C PHE A 95 -4.62 -22.18 -6.05
N ILE A 96 -4.36 -20.99 -6.58
CA ILE A 96 -3.15 -20.63 -7.30
C ILE A 96 -2.56 -19.39 -6.64
N LEU A 97 -1.27 -19.43 -6.30
CA LEU A 97 -0.51 -18.27 -5.84
C LEU A 97 0.39 -17.78 -6.96
N TYR A 98 0.32 -16.50 -7.29
CA TYR A 98 1.16 -15.86 -8.29
C TYR A 98 2.24 -15.03 -7.60
N VAL A 99 3.49 -15.34 -7.92
CA VAL A 99 4.67 -14.74 -7.29
C VAL A 99 5.52 -14.06 -8.36
N PRO A 100 5.79 -12.75 -8.28
CA PRO A 100 6.67 -12.04 -9.20
C PRO A 100 8.12 -12.50 -9.05
N THR A 101 8.80 -12.79 -10.16
CA THR A 101 10.12 -13.43 -10.11
C THR A 101 11.16 -12.82 -11.05
N SER A 102 10.74 -12.39 -12.23
CA SER A 102 11.64 -11.91 -13.26
C SER A 102 11.00 -10.78 -14.08
N PHE A 103 11.83 -10.04 -14.78
CA PHE A 103 11.40 -9.04 -15.76
C PHE A 103 12.28 -9.13 -17.00
N HIS A 104 11.77 -8.62 -18.12
CA HIS A 104 12.50 -8.64 -19.39
C HIS A 104 13.20 -7.30 -19.62
N LYS A 105 14.49 -7.34 -19.93
CA LYS A 105 15.27 -6.17 -20.31
C LYS A 105 16.21 -6.51 -21.45
N GLU A 106 16.20 -5.69 -22.50
CA GLU A 106 17.09 -5.84 -23.68
C GLU A 106 17.13 -7.27 -24.24
N ASN A 107 15.98 -7.93 -24.25
CA ASN A 107 15.84 -9.30 -24.72
C ASN A 107 16.40 -10.42 -23.81
N ARG A 108 16.72 -10.11 -22.55
CA ARG A 108 17.12 -11.06 -21.52
C ARG A 108 16.14 -11.03 -20.34
N GLU A 109 15.90 -12.21 -19.77
CA GLU A 109 15.11 -12.36 -18.57
C GLU A 109 16.03 -12.26 -17.34
N GLU A 110 15.78 -11.27 -16.50
CA GLU A 110 16.52 -11.05 -15.26
C GLU A 110 15.66 -11.53 -14.08
N THR A 111 16.12 -12.56 -13.39
CA THR A 111 15.44 -13.13 -12.21
C THR A 111 15.99 -12.48 -10.95
N PHE A 112 15.13 -11.81 -10.19
CA PHE A 112 15.52 -11.08 -8.97
C PHE A 112 15.02 -11.77 -7.69
N VAL A 113 14.31 -12.89 -7.81
CA VAL A 113 13.72 -13.63 -6.69
C VAL A 113 14.18 -15.09 -6.69
N THR A 114 14.59 -15.58 -5.52
CA THR A 114 14.90 -16.99 -5.28
C THR A 114 13.91 -17.57 -4.29
N PHE A 115 13.30 -18.72 -4.62
CA PHE A 115 12.41 -19.43 -3.69
C PHE A 115 13.19 -20.03 -2.52
N THR A 116 12.71 -19.79 -1.31
CA THR A 116 13.33 -20.31 -0.08
C THR A 116 12.51 -21.45 0.49
N SER A 117 11.22 -21.20 0.75
CA SER A 117 10.33 -22.22 1.31
C SER A 117 8.89 -22.04 0.84
N LEU A 118 8.21 -23.17 0.70
CA LEU A 118 6.78 -23.28 0.53
C LEU A 118 6.27 -24.22 1.62
N GLU A 119 5.57 -23.66 2.59
CA GLU A 119 5.06 -24.40 3.74
C GLU A 119 3.55 -24.47 3.67
N ALA A 120 3.02 -25.70 3.59
CA ALA A 120 1.60 -25.98 3.65
C ALA A 120 1.31 -26.77 4.93
N ASP A 121 0.24 -26.41 5.64
CA ASP A 121 -0.14 -27.16 6.84
C ASP A 121 -0.47 -28.62 6.48
N ASN A 122 0.00 -29.54 7.31
CA ASN A 122 -0.19 -30.99 7.15
C ASN A 122 -1.51 -31.51 7.76
N GLY A 123 -2.40 -30.60 8.19
CA GLY A 123 -3.70 -30.93 8.76
C GLY A 123 -3.61 -31.44 10.21
N LYS A 124 -3.66 -30.53 11.18
CA LYS A 124 -3.81 -30.81 12.61
C LYS A 124 -4.55 -29.65 13.30
N ALA A 125 -5.34 -29.94 14.34
CA ALA A 125 -6.14 -28.95 15.06
C ALA A 125 -7.09 -28.14 14.14
N LEU A 126 -6.90 -26.81 14.06
CA LEU A 126 -7.71 -25.88 13.28
C LEU A 126 -7.34 -25.83 11.79
N THR A 127 -6.32 -26.58 11.35
CA THR A 127 -5.80 -26.50 9.98
C THR A 127 -6.28 -27.64 9.09
N ILE A 128 -6.50 -27.33 7.82
CA ILE A 128 -6.85 -28.28 6.75
C ILE A 128 -5.58 -28.60 5.98
N PRO A 129 -5.32 -29.89 5.67
CA PRO A 129 -4.15 -30.25 4.91
C PRO A 129 -4.21 -29.69 3.49
N ALA A 130 -3.11 -29.08 3.06
CA ALA A 130 -2.93 -28.57 1.71
C ALA A 130 -1.78 -29.28 1.00
N LYS A 131 -1.91 -29.47 -0.31
CA LYS A 131 -0.90 -30.07 -1.18
C LYS A 131 -0.61 -29.13 -2.34
N CYS A 132 0.65 -28.78 -2.52
CA CYS A 132 1.12 -27.98 -3.64
C CYS A 132 1.92 -28.87 -4.60
N LYS A 133 1.80 -28.63 -5.91
CA LYS A 133 2.61 -29.32 -6.91
C LYS A 133 3.95 -28.59 -7.04
N ASP A 134 4.99 -29.14 -6.42
CA ASP A 134 6.36 -28.60 -6.54
C ASP A 134 6.96 -28.75 -7.95
N SER A 135 6.32 -29.52 -8.83
CA SER A 135 6.96 -30.05 -10.03
C SER A 135 7.03 -29.13 -11.24
N ASN A 136 6.40 -27.96 -11.27
CA ASN A 136 6.64 -26.98 -12.33
C ASN A 136 6.25 -25.57 -11.87
N ILE A 137 7.26 -24.76 -11.56
CA ILE A 137 7.19 -23.30 -11.66
C ILE A 137 6.89 -22.98 -13.13
N VAL A 138 5.62 -23.09 -13.54
CA VAL A 138 5.18 -22.75 -14.90
C VAL A 138 5.15 -21.23 -14.96
N ILE A 139 6.23 -20.64 -15.50
CA ILE A 139 6.22 -19.27 -16.00
C ILE A 139 5.29 -19.29 -17.22
N LYS A 140 4.00 -19.07 -17.02
CA LYS A 140 3.15 -18.59 -18.10
C LYS A 140 3.23 -17.06 -18.01
N PRO A 141 3.99 -16.38 -18.89
CA PRO A 141 3.85 -14.94 -18.99
C PRO A 141 2.40 -14.68 -19.39
N LEU A 142 1.68 -13.91 -18.57
CA LEU A 142 0.37 -13.38 -18.94
C LEU A 142 0.66 -12.24 -19.93
N SER A 143 0.92 -12.58 -21.19
CA SER A 143 1.09 -11.57 -22.23
C SER A 143 -0.25 -10.86 -22.44
N PRO A 144 -0.32 -9.51 -22.40
CA PRO A 144 -1.50 -8.80 -22.84
C PRO A 144 -1.65 -9.01 -24.36
N GLU A 145 -2.73 -9.65 -24.78
CA GLU A 145 -3.11 -9.71 -26.20
C GLU A 145 -3.46 -8.30 -26.67
N ILE A 146 -2.47 -7.55 -27.15
CA ILE A 146 -2.72 -6.37 -27.95
C ILE A 146 -3.13 -6.89 -29.34
N ASN A 147 -4.44 -6.94 -29.55
CA ASN A 147 -5.07 -7.24 -30.82
C ASN A 147 -4.68 -6.17 -31.86
N LYS A 148 -3.54 -6.35 -32.52
CA LYS A 148 -3.10 -5.54 -33.67
C LYS A 148 -3.62 -6.14 -34.96
N ASN A 149 -4.94 -6.13 -35.13
CA ASN A 149 -5.58 -6.38 -36.41
C ASN A 149 -6.39 -5.16 -36.82
N ASN A 150 -5.71 -4.14 -37.34
CA ASN A 150 -6.11 -3.48 -38.58
C ASN A 150 -5.04 -2.45 -38.99
N ARG A 151 -4.29 -2.78 -40.04
CA ARG A 151 -3.72 -1.78 -40.95
C ARG A 151 -4.32 -2.08 -42.30
N ASP A 152 -5.19 -1.18 -42.76
CA ASP A 152 -5.26 -0.71 -44.14
C ASP A 152 -6.17 0.53 -44.19
N GLY A 153 -5.76 1.55 -44.96
CA GLY A 153 -6.67 2.58 -45.49
C GLY A 153 -6.54 4.04 -45.00
N ILE A 154 -5.53 4.74 -45.54
CA ILE A 154 -5.51 6.10 -46.12
C ILE A 154 -6.78 6.99 -45.99
N PHE A 155 -6.56 8.19 -45.42
CA PHE A 155 -7.13 9.55 -45.64
C PHE A 155 -8.64 9.74 -45.92
N ASP A 156 -9.31 10.56 -45.09
CA ASP A 156 -9.87 11.87 -45.51
C ASP A 156 -10.31 12.72 -44.31
N GLU A 157 -10.00 14.01 -44.40
CA GLU A 157 -10.34 15.09 -43.49
C GLU A 157 -11.69 15.69 -43.93
N ASP A 158 -12.76 15.50 -43.15
CA ASP A 158 -13.79 16.53 -42.90
C ASP A 158 -14.93 16.03 -42.00
N ASN A 159 -15.55 17.00 -41.32
CA ASN A 159 -16.79 16.95 -40.53
C ASN A 159 -16.68 16.83 -39.00
N LEU A 160 -16.49 18.02 -38.41
CA LEU A 160 -17.28 18.60 -37.32
C LEU A 160 -18.62 17.90 -37.01
N LEU A 161 -18.86 17.59 -35.73
CA LEU A 161 -19.93 18.17 -34.88
C LEU A 161 -20.05 17.36 -33.57
N VAL A 162 -19.58 17.94 -32.47
CA VAL A 162 -19.96 17.55 -31.11
C VAL A 162 -21.14 18.45 -30.72
N PRO A 163 -22.31 17.91 -30.32
CA PRO A 163 -23.37 18.71 -29.73
C PRO A 163 -22.99 19.12 -28.30
N GLU A 164 -23.00 20.42 -28.12
CA GLU A 164 -22.94 21.14 -26.85
C GLU A 164 -24.33 21.08 -26.18
N GLU A 165 -24.39 20.68 -24.91
CA GLU A 165 -25.51 21.03 -24.03
C GLU A 165 -24.99 21.84 -22.84
N GLN A 166 -25.18 23.16 -22.95
CA GLN A 166 -25.18 24.11 -21.85
C GLN A 166 -26.59 24.25 -21.29
N ASN A 167 -26.73 24.40 -19.97
CA ASN A 167 -27.33 25.59 -19.33
C ASN A 167 -27.26 25.43 -17.81
N LYS A 168 -26.69 26.31 -16.97
CA LYS A 168 -26.65 27.79 -16.84
C LYS A 168 -27.59 28.25 -15.73
N THR A 169 -26.99 28.89 -14.72
CA THR A 169 -27.52 29.98 -13.90
C THR A 169 -26.29 30.83 -13.52
N ASP A 170 -26.12 32.00 -14.14
CA ASP A 170 -26.52 33.32 -13.62
C ASP A 170 -25.73 33.71 -12.36
N LYS A 171 -25.13 34.89 -12.17
CA LYS A 171 -24.95 36.14 -12.93
C LYS A 171 -24.13 37.08 -11.98
N VAL A 172 -23.44 38.08 -12.54
CA VAL A 172 -23.20 39.44 -11.96
C VAL A 172 -21.83 39.78 -11.29
N ILE A 173 -21.33 40.98 -11.70
CA ILE A 173 -20.22 41.87 -11.24
C ILE A 173 -18.82 41.50 -11.78
N GLU A 174 -18.27 42.12 -12.83
CA GLU A 174 -17.91 43.54 -13.10
C GLU A 174 -16.58 44.00 -12.45
N ALA A 175 -15.68 44.35 -13.38
CA ALA A 175 -14.46 45.16 -13.41
C ALA A 175 -13.86 45.82 -12.14
N LEU A 176 -12.53 46.03 -12.26
CA LEU A 176 -11.58 47.05 -11.72
C LEU A 176 -10.29 46.30 -11.33
N SER A 177 -9.07 46.58 -11.79
CA SER A 177 -8.47 47.74 -12.45
C SER A 177 -7.04 47.37 -12.92
N GLU A 178 -6.65 47.81 -14.11
CA GLU A 178 -5.24 47.90 -14.55
C GLU A 178 -4.46 48.93 -13.71
N PHE A 179 -3.15 48.73 -13.50
CA PHE A 179 -2.15 49.82 -13.59
C PHE A 179 -0.68 49.34 -13.68
N GLY A 180 0.04 49.86 -14.70
CA GLY A 180 1.47 50.26 -14.67
C GLY A 180 2.53 49.19 -14.98
N THR A 181 2.93 48.92 -16.24
CA THR A 181 3.93 49.58 -17.12
C THR A 181 5.43 49.35 -16.81
N THR A 182 6.09 48.76 -17.84
CA THR A 182 7.43 49.03 -18.40
C THR A 182 8.70 48.81 -17.56
N ASP A 183 9.61 47.94 -18.01
CA ASP A 183 10.66 48.37 -18.95
C ASP A 183 11.38 47.20 -19.66
N LYS A 184 11.79 47.44 -20.93
CA LYS A 184 12.71 46.61 -21.71
C LYS A 184 14.13 47.13 -21.41
N THR A 185 15.21 46.35 -21.43
CA THR A 185 16.06 46.21 -22.64
C THR A 185 17.28 45.31 -22.35
N SER A 186 17.44 44.29 -23.21
CA SER A 186 18.65 43.66 -23.75
C SER A 186 20.04 44.02 -23.18
N THR A 187 20.89 43.03 -22.86
CA THR A 187 22.01 42.62 -23.74
C THR A 187 22.93 41.52 -23.15
N ARG A 188 23.13 40.46 -23.97
CA ARG A 188 24.43 39.86 -24.36
C ARG A 188 25.11 38.75 -23.51
N LEU A 189 24.95 37.54 -24.06
CA LEU A 189 25.92 36.44 -24.30
C LEU A 189 26.79 35.83 -23.19
N LYS A 190 26.62 34.49 -23.14
CA LYS A 190 27.61 33.40 -22.95
C LYS A 190 28.15 33.15 -21.55
N ARG A 191 27.71 32.02 -20.98
CA ARG A 191 28.64 30.95 -20.55
C ARG A 191 27.93 29.61 -20.47
N SER A 192 28.32 28.66 -21.32
CA SER A 192 28.13 27.23 -21.04
C SER A 192 29.03 26.87 -19.87
N THR A 193 28.49 26.30 -18.80
CA THR A 193 29.19 25.31 -17.97
C THR A 193 28.18 24.66 -17.03
N ALA A 194 28.32 23.34 -16.89
CA ALA A 194 27.56 22.43 -16.07
C ALA A 194 26.13 22.15 -16.59
N ALA A 195 26.03 21.10 -17.41
CA ALA A 195 24.87 20.22 -17.37
C ALA A 195 24.64 19.87 -15.90
N LYS A 196 23.65 20.55 -15.31
CA LYS A 196 23.08 20.26 -14.01
C LYS A 196 22.76 18.78 -14.01
N ALA A 197 23.43 17.99 -13.17
CA ALA A 197 22.90 16.69 -12.79
C ALA A 197 21.53 16.98 -12.18
N THR A 198 20.48 16.76 -12.98
CA THR A 198 19.11 16.83 -12.52
C THR A 198 19.02 15.92 -11.30
N PRO A 199 18.51 16.38 -10.14
CA PRO A 199 18.29 15.49 -9.02
C PRO A 199 17.34 14.41 -9.53
N GLN A 200 17.86 13.20 -9.72
CA GLN A 200 17.04 12.09 -10.21
C GLN A 200 15.92 11.91 -9.19
N ARG A 201 14.69 12.16 -9.65
CA ARG A 201 13.51 12.00 -8.82
C ARG A 201 13.40 10.53 -8.54
N LYS A 202 13.68 10.13 -7.30
CA LYS A 202 13.49 8.74 -6.89
C LYS A 202 12.04 8.35 -7.17
N SER A 203 11.84 7.25 -7.86
CA SER A 203 10.51 6.76 -8.24
C SER A 203 9.97 5.73 -7.25
N GLU A 204 8.69 5.43 -7.40
CA GLU A 204 8.01 4.33 -6.74
C GLU A 204 7.80 3.20 -7.75
N ILE A 205 8.26 1.99 -7.42
CA ILE A 205 8.22 0.83 -8.30
C ILE A 205 7.19 -0.16 -7.77
N VAL A 206 6.36 -0.73 -8.65
CA VAL A 206 5.39 -1.79 -8.30
C VAL A 206 5.77 -3.08 -9.01
N LEU A 207 6.10 -4.10 -8.23
CA LEU A 207 6.46 -5.44 -8.68
C LEU A 207 5.27 -6.37 -8.41
N SER A 208 4.44 -6.58 -9.42
CA SER A 208 3.26 -7.45 -9.37
C SER A 208 3.19 -8.32 -10.63
N CYS A 209 2.35 -9.35 -10.61
CA CYS A 209 2.13 -10.20 -11.79
C CYS A 209 1.38 -9.52 -12.94
N GLU A 210 0.95 -8.28 -12.75
CA GLU A 210 0.40 -7.45 -13.80
C GLU A 210 1.49 -6.64 -14.51
N THR A 211 2.61 -6.35 -13.81
CA THR A 211 3.71 -5.54 -14.33
C THR A 211 4.91 -6.36 -14.79
N ILE A 212 5.15 -7.53 -14.20
CA ILE A 212 6.34 -8.36 -14.44
C ILE A 212 6.00 -9.86 -14.50
N ASN A 213 6.99 -10.68 -14.87
CA ASN A 213 6.79 -12.12 -15.04
C ASN A 213 6.64 -12.82 -13.69
N CYS A 214 5.68 -13.74 -13.65
CA CYS A 214 5.33 -14.49 -12.47
C CYS A 214 5.39 -15.98 -12.68
N ILE A 215 5.49 -16.65 -11.54
CA ILE A 215 5.31 -18.08 -11.44
C ILE A 215 3.95 -18.36 -10.81
N ALA A 216 3.33 -19.47 -11.17
CA ALA A 216 2.07 -19.92 -10.60
C ALA A 216 2.30 -21.18 -9.75
N ILE A 217 2.05 -21.08 -8.44
CA ILE A 217 2.09 -22.19 -7.50
C ILE A 217 0.68 -22.76 -7.38
N VAL A 218 0.47 -23.96 -7.94
CA VAL A 218 -0.84 -24.63 -7.93
C VAL A 218 -0.94 -25.55 -6.72
N CYS A 219 -1.97 -25.33 -5.91
CA CYS A 219 -2.22 -26.08 -4.70
C CYS A 219 -3.69 -26.50 -4.60
N SER A 220 -3.95 -27.47 -3.73
CA SER A 220 -5.30 -27.93 -3.40
C SER A 220 -5.40 -28.23 -1.91
N ALA A 221 -6.55 -27.92 -1.31
CA ALA A 221 -6.83 -28.19 0.10
C ALA A 221 -8.15 -28.96 0.24
N SER A 222 -8.18 -29.92 1.16
CA SER A 222 -9.31 -30.83 1.34
C SER A 222 -9.24 -31.57 2.68
N PRO A 223 -10.35 -31.84 3.38
CA PRO A 223 -11.73 -31.36 3.10
C PRO A 223 -12.13 -30.18 4.00
N PHE A 224 -12.97 -29.28 3.48
CA PHE A 224 -13.55 -28.15 4.21
C PHE A 224 -14.91 -28.54 4.79
N THR A 225 -14.90 -29.36 5.85
CA THR A 225 -16.12 -29.83 6.52
C THR A 225 -16.54 -28.99 7.72
N ASP A 226 -15.59 -28.38 8.43
CA ASP A 226 -15.85 -27.47 9.56
C ASP A 226 -15.54 -26.04 9.13
N THR A 227 -16.51 -25.14 9.25
CA THR A 227 -16.38 -23.71 8.88
C THR A 227 -15.38 -22.94 9.74
N ARG A 228 -14.96 -23.52 10.88
CA ARG A 228 -13.93 -22.95 11.75
C ARG A 228 -12.51 -23.33 11.34
N LYS A 229 -12.35 -24.29 10.44
CA LYS A 229 -11.04 -24.73 9.96
C LYS A 229 -10.64 -23.97 8.70
N PHE A 230 -9.33 -23.83 8.52
CA PHE A 230 -8.74 -23.11 7.40
C PHE A 230 -7.53 -23.84 6.84
N ALA A 231 -7.23 -23.67 5.55
CA ALA A 231 -5.95 -24.08 5.00
C ALA A 231 -5.00 -22.89 5.02
N ARG A 232 -3.75 -23.10 5.47
CA ARG A 232 -2.73 -22.04 5.53
C ARG A 232 -1.49 -22.45 4.75
N ILE A 233 -1.02 -21.52 3.92
CA ILE A 233 0.13 -21.69 3.03
C ILE A 233 1.03 -20.48 3.19
N THR A 234 2.31 -20.72 3.45
CA THR A 234 3.32 -19.69 3.62
C THR A 234 4.33 -19.79 2.49
N VAL A 235 4.53 -18.69 1.77
CA VAL A 235 5.52 -18.58 0.69
C VAL A 235 6.61 -17.64 1.15
N SER A 236 7.86 -18.11 1.16
CA SER A 236 9.03 -17.32 1.50
C SER A 236 9.99 -17.24 0.33
N VAL A 237 10.40 -16.01 -0.01
CA VAL A 237 11.33 -15.74 -1.10
C VAL A 237 12.46 -14.81 -0.66
N LEU A 238 13.60 -14.94 -1.32
CA LEU A 238 14.76 -14.05 -1.19
C LEU A 238 14.78 -13.10 -2.38
N VAL A 239 14.83 -11.80 -2.11
CA VAL A 239 14.86 -10.75 -3.13
C VAL A 239 16.27 -10.21 -3.27
N ASN A 240 16.82 -10.29 -4.48
CA ASN A 240 18.10 -9.70 -4.83
C ASN A 240 17.90 -8.24 -5.26
N ILE A 241 18.07 -7.33 -4.30
CA ILE A 241 17.88 -5.89 -4.51
C ILE A 241 18.94 -5.32 -5.47
N SER A 242 20.14 -5.90 -5.56
CA SER A 242 21.17 -5.44 -6.49
C SER A 242 20.70 -5.50 -7.93
N ILE A 243 20.02 -6.59 -8.32
CA ILE A 243 19.42 -6.74 -9.66
C ILE A 243 18.37 -5.65 -9.91
N ILE A 244 17.61 -5.25 -8.89
CA ILE A 244 16.63 -4.17 -9.02
C ILE A 244 17.34 -2.81 -9.17
N ASN A 245 18.35 -2.52 -8.34
CA ASN A 245 19.10 -1.26 -8.39
C ASN A 245 19.87 -1.07 -9.71
N ASP A 246 20.41 -2.16 -10.27
CA ASP A 246 21.16 -2.12 -11.52
C ASP A 246 20.25 -1.94 -12.74
N ASN A 247 18.97 -2.29 -12.61
CA ASN A 247 18.05 -2.36 -13.75
C ASN A 247 16.97 -1.30 -13.80
N PHE A 248 16.59 -0.73 -12.66
CA PHE A 248 15.56 0.31 -12.55
C PHE A 248 16.18 1.67 -12.20
N ASP A 249 15.45 2.74 -12.49
CA ASP A 249 15.81 4.08 -12.00
C ASP A 249 15.89 4.09 -10.46
N PRO A 250 16.68 4.99 -9.86
CA PRO A 250 16.76 5.09 -8.41
C PRO A 250 15.37 5.24 -7.79
N TRP A 251 15.11 4.45 -6.76
CA TRP A 251 13.80 4.35 -6.13
C TRP A 251 13.87 4.74 -4.65
N TYR A 252 12.76 5.23 -4.12
CA TYR A 252 12.58 5.43 -2.68
C TYR A 252 11.69 4.37 -2.06
N LYS A 253 10.85 3.72 -2.88
CA LYS A 253 9.87 2.73 -2.45
C LYS A 253 9.66 1.68 -3.53
N ILE A 254 9.69 0.40 -3.15
CA ILE A 254 9.28 -0.72 -3.99
C ILE A 254 8.08 -1.38 -3.30
N GLN A 255 6.99 -1.59 -4.03
CA GLN A 255 5.87 -2.41 -3.59
C GLN A 255 6.00 -3.79 -4.22
N TYR A 256 6.22 -4.82 -3.41
CA TYR A 256 6.26 -6.21 -3.85
C TYR A 256 4.92 -6.88 -3.54
N ILE A 257 4.19 -7.30 -4.57
CA ILE A 257 2.81 -7.77 -4.46
C ILE A 257 2.70 -9.18 -5.03
N THR A 258 2.25 -10.13 -4.20
CA THR A 258 1.86 -11.47 -4.65
C THR A 258 0.34 -11.59 -4.63
N SER A 259 -0.23 -12.33 -5.58
CA SER A 259 -1.68 -12.53 -5.65
C SER A 259 -2.05 -13.99 -5.45
N GLY A 260 -3.27 -14.23 -4.95
CA GLY A 260 -3.80 -15.56 -4.71
C GLY A 260 -5.22 -15.67 -5.23
N GLU A 261 -5.56 -16.80 -5.83
CA GLU A 261 -6.85 -17.07 -6.44
C GLU A 261 -7.36 -18.43 -5.96
N ALA A 262 -8.59 -18.50 -5.45
CA ALA A 262 -9.20 -19.73 -4.97
C ALA A 262 -10.53 -20.01 -5.68
N SER A 263 -10.77 -21.30 -5.97
CA SER A 263 -11.99 -21.79 -6.60
C SER A 263 -12.39 -23.17 -6.08
N ILE A 264 -13.69 -23.44 -6.09
CA ILE A 264 -14.20 -24.77 -5.69
C ILE A 264 -14.03 -25.71 -6.87
N ARG A 265 -13.43 -26.88 -6.63
CA ARG A 265 -13.37 -27.95 -7.63
C ARG A 265 -14.79 -28.37 -7.98
N LYS A 266 -15.23 -28.07 -9.20
CA LYS A 266 -16.56 -28.47 -9.69
C LYS A 266 -16.68 -29.99 -9.65
N THR A 267 -17.55 -30.48 -8.78
CA THR A 267 -18.00 -31.87 -8.75
C THR A 267 -19.46 -31.83 -9.20
N GLY A 268 -19.73 -32.11 -10.48
CA GLY A 268 -21.08 -32.07 -11.07
C GLY A 268 -21.39 -30.82 -11.92
N ASN A 269 -22.45 -30.90 -12.73
CA ASN A 269 -22.79 -29.93 -13.78
C ASN A 269 -23.38 -28.59 -13.26
N ASN A 270 -23.77 -28.52 -11.98
CA ASN A 270 -24.58 -27.40 -11.46
C ASN A 270 -23.89 -26.54 -10.38
N SER A 271 -22.58 -26.69 -10.16
CA SER A 271 -21.87 -25.86 -9.17
C SER A 271 -21.39 -24.54 -9.78
N VAL A 272 -22.02 -23.44 -9.34
CA VAL A 272 -21.54 -22.06 -9.59
C VAL A 272 -20.31 -21.83 -8.70
N SER A 273 -19.13 -22.20 -9.20
CA SER A 273 -17.87 -21.89 -8.51
C SER A 273 -17.55 -20.41 -8.68
N LYS A 274 -17.83 -19.62 -7.64
CA LYS A 274 -17.39 -18.22 -7.56
C LYS A 274 -15.92 -18.19 -7.16
N GLN A 275 -15.09 -17.65 -8.05
CA GLN A 275 -13.68 -17.43 -7.81
C GLN A 275 -13.48 -16.23 -6.87
N HIS A 276 -12.52 -16.33 -5.96
CA HIS A 276 -12.11 -15.22 -5.09
C HIS A 276 -10.62 -14.96 -5.24
N ARG A 277 -10.24 -13.69 -5.37
CA ARG A 277 -8.85 -13.23 -5.55
C ARG A 277 -8.45 -12.31 -4.41
N THR A 278 -7.19 -12.39 -3.98
CA THR A 278 -6.61 -11.55 -2.95
C THR A 278 -5.18 -11.17 -3.32
N GLU A 279 -4.68 -10.08 -2.74
CA GLU A 279 -3.33 -9.56 -2.97
C GLU A 279 -2.66 -9.25 -1.63
N VAL A 280 -1.38 -9.56 -1.53
CA VAL A 280 -0.57 -9.38 -0.33
C VAL A 280 0.64 -8.54 -0.71
N GLN A 281 0.87 -7.48 0.04
CA GLN A 281 1.87 -6.47 -0.27
C GLN A 281 2.90 -6.34 0.86
N THR A 282 4.17 -6.34 0.48
CA THR A 282 5.28 -5.87 1.32
C THR A 282 5.96 -4.69 0.62
N THR A 283 6.22 -3.62 1.37
CA THR A 283 6.88 -2.42 0.85
C THR A 283 8.34 -2.37 1.29
N ILE A 284 9.26 -2.26 0.35
CA ILE A 284 10.68 -2.01 0.62
C ILE A 284 10.91 -0.51 0.55
N VAL A 285 11.40 0.10 1.62
CA VAL A 285 11.64 1.54 1.69
C VAL A 285 13.13 1.79 1.71
N ASN A 286 13.63 2.62 0.79
CA ASN A 286 15.02 3.03 0.80
C ASN A 286 15.22 4.06 1.93
N SER A 287 15.72 3.57 3.07
CA SER A 287 16.01 4.32 4.28
C SER A 287 17.37 5.03 4.23
N GLY A 288 18.10 4.94 3.11
CA GLY A 288 19.34 5.66 2.93
C GLY A 288 19.15 7.13 3.29
N PRO A 289 20.14 7.78 3.93
CA PRO A 289 19.99 9.14 4.42
C PRO A 289 19.51 9.99 3.27
N ARG A 290 18.31 10.58 3.42
CA ARG A 290 17.78 11.57 2.47
C ARG A 290 18.97 12.43 2.13
N ALA A 291 19.36 12.47 0.86
CA ALA A 291 20.45 13.34 0.44
C ALA A 291 20.10 14.66 1.08
N HIS A 292 20.86 15.07 2.11
CA HIS A 292 20.65 16.36 2.73
C HIS A 292 20.77 17.27 1.53
N GLU A 293 19.63 17.83 1.10
CA GLU A 293 19.63 18.82 0.04
C GLU A 293 20.71 19.76 0.52
N LYS A 294 21.82 19.84 -0.22
CA LYS A 294 23.01 20.51 0.26
C LYS A 294 22.59 21.98 0.37
N ILE A 295 22.03 22.35 1.51
CA ILE A 295 21.66 23.72 1.81
C ILE A 295 22.99 24.41 1.74
N ALA A 296 23.14 25.19 0.67
CA ALA A 296 24.40 25.78 0.35
C ALA A 296 24.77 26.65 1.56
N GLN A 297 25.95 26.42 2.14
CA GLN A 297 26.33 26.98 3.45
C GLN A 297 26.21 28.51 3.49
N TRP A 298 26.25 29.17 2.32
CA TRP A 298 25.98 30.60 2.19
C TRP A 298 24.59 31.02 2.70
N ILE A 299 23.55 30.17 2.59
CA ILE A 299 22.19 30.45 3.08
C ILE A 299 22.21 30.60 4.61
N ILE A 300 23.03 29.80 5.30
CA ILE A 300 23.22 29.90 6.74
C ILE A 300 23.89 31.22 7.10
N PHE A 301 24.97 31.60 6.40
CA PHE A 301 25.65 32.89 6.63
C PHE A 301 24.74 34.09 6.34
N VAL A 302 23.95 34.04 5.26
CA VAL A 302 22.99 35.09 4.90
C VAL A 302 21.87 35.20 5.93
N SER A 303 21.34 34.07 6.40
CA SER A 303 20.32 34.05 7.46
C SER A 303 20.85 34.64 8.77
N ILE A 304 22.08 34.33 9.15
CA ILE A 304 22.72 34.91 10.35
C ILE A 304 22.91 36.41 10.17
N GLY A 305 23.40 36.85 9.00
CA GLY A 305 23.60 38.27 8.69
C GLY A 305 22.30 39.08 8.77
N ILE A 306 21.22 38.58 8.16
CA ILE A 306 19.89 39.19 8.21
C ILE A 306 19.33 39.20 9.64
N GLY A 307 19.53 38.11 10.39
CA GLY A 307 19.11 38.03 11.79
C GLY A 307 19.80 39.08 12.68
N ILE A 308 21.11 39.27 12.53
CA ILE A 308 21.88 40.29 13.26
C ILE A 308 21.42 41.69 12.85
N LEU A 309 21.21 41.92 11.55
CA LEU A 309 20.73 43.20 11.03
C LEU A 309 19.36 43.57 11.64
N LEU A 310 18.41 42.62 11.66
CA LEU A 310 17.10 42.81 12.29
C LEU A 310 17.24 43.07 13.79
N LEU A 311 18.12 42.34 14.48
CA LEU A 311 18.37 42.54 15.91
C LEU A 311 18.91 43.95 16.20
N LEU A 312 19.82 44.46 15.37
CA LEU A 312 20.34 45.83 15.49
C LEU A 312 19.25 46.88 15.22
N ILE A 313 18.40 46.67 14.22
CA ILE A 313 17.27 47.56 13.94
C ILE A 313 16.31 47.61 15.12
N ILE A 314 15.97 46.46 15.70
CA ILE A 314 15.11 46.38 16.90
C ILE A 314 15.78 47.09 18.08
N LEU A 315 17.09 46.91 18.30
CA LEU A 315 17.83 47.62 19.35
C LEU A 315 17.75 49.14 19.17
N ILE A 316 17.95 49.63 17.95
CA ILE A 316 17.85 51.07 17.63
C ILE A 316 16.43 51.57 17.85
N LEU A 317 15.41 50.81 17.44
CA LEU A 317 14.01 51.15 17.69
C LEU A 317 13.72 51.21 19.19
N LEU A 318 14.15 50.21 19.97
CA LEU A 318 13.98 50.19 21.43
C LEU A 318 14.69 51.37 22.12
N ILE A 319 15.87 51.78 21.63
CA ILE A 319 16.56 52.98 22.12
C ILE A 319 15.78 54.25 21.75
N LYS A 320 15.32 54.37 20.50
CA LYS A 320 14.60 55.56 20.01
C LYS A 320 13.21 55.71 20.62
N PHE A 321 12.53 54.60 20.90
CA PHE A 321 11.27 54.56 21.67
C PHE A 321 11.48 54.71 23.18
N GLY A 322 12.74 54.89 23.64
CA GLY A 322 13.04 55.24 25.03
C GLY A 322 12.97 54.08 26.03
N PHE A 323 12.91 52.83 25.56
CA PHE A 323 12.83 51.63 26.41
C PHE A 323 14.09 51.45 27.28
N PHE A 324 15.25 51.87 26.78
CA PHE A 324 16.54 51.81 27.49
C PHE A 324 16.95 53.12 28.20
N LYS A 325 16.01 54.02 28.53
CA LYS A 325 16.28 55.08 29.51
C LYS A 325 16.43 54.45 30.90
N ARG A 326 17.62 53.92 31.17
CA ARG A 326 18.04 53.39 32.46
C ARG A 326 18.27 54.56 33.44
N THR A 327 17.20 55.21 33.86
CA THR A 327 17.18 56.20 34.97
C THR A 327 17.75 55.63 36.28
N LYS A 328 17.88 54.31 36.40
CA LYS A 328 18.45 53.61 37.58
C LYS A 328 19.99 53.56 37.62
N LYS A 329 20.72 53.84 36.52
CA LYS A 329 22.20 53.80 36.56
C LYS A 329 22.79 55.07 37.18
N GLU A 330 22.17 56.23 36.94
CA GLU A 330 22.57 57.49 37.58
C GLU A 330 22.26 57.54 39.08
N GLU A 331 21.23 56.82 39.55
CA GLU A 331 20.92 56.75 40.99
C GLU A 331 21.93 55.90 41.77
N MET A 332 22.42 54.78 41.21
CA MET A 332 23.42 53.95 41.89
C MET A 332 24.84 54.53 41.83
N GLU A 333 25.20 55.31 40.80
CA GLU A 333 26.47 56.05 40.81
C GLU A 333 26.45 57.18 41.85
N LYS A 334 25.31 57.88 42.01
CA LYS A 334 25.17 58.94 43.04
C LYS A 334 25.13 58.41 44.48
N MET A 335 24.75 57.15 44.70
CA MET A 335 24.86 56.52 46.02
C MET A 335 26.30 56.08 46.31
N LYS A 336 27.02 55.53 45.32
CA LYS A 336 28.41 55.10 45.49
C LYS A 336 29.35 56.29 45.77
N THR A 337 29.20 57.40 45.06
CA THR A 337 30.02 58.61 45.31
C THR A 337 29.69 59.30 46.64
N LYS A 338 28.49 59.09 47.20
CA LYS A 338 28.11 59.63 48.53
C LYS A 338 28.55 58.73 49.68
N GLU A 339 28.61 57.41 49.48
CA GLU A 339 29.26 56.50 50.43
C GLU A 339 30.77 56.75 50.47
N ASP A 340 31.43 56.86 49.30
CA ASP A 340 32.88 57.12 49.23
C ASP A 340 33.29 58.48 49.83
N LEU A 341 32.43 59.52 49.79
CA LEU A 341 32.70 60.82 50.44
C LEU A 341 32.43 60.82 51.95
N LYS A 342 31.44 60.06 52.43
CA LYS A 342 31.15 59.96 53.87
C LYS A 342 32.19 59.16 54.63
N ASP A 343 32.81 58.19 53.98
CA ASP A 343 33.91 57.42 54.58
C ASP A 343 35.18 58.29 54.77
N TYR A 344 35.35 59.33 53.93
CA TYR A 344 36.43 60.31 54.09
C TYR A 344 36.18 61.32 55.22
N ASP A 345 34.97 61.89 55.33
CA ASP A 345 34.66 62.87 56.39
C ASP A 345 34.71 62.26 57.81
N HIS A 346 34.40 60.96 57.96
CA HIS A 346 34.45 60.30 59.28
C HIS A 346 35.89 60.00 59.76
N LEU A 347 36.88 59.99 58.86
CA LEU A 347 38.29 59.80 59.23
C LEU A 347 38.98 61.12 59.65
N ASP A 348 38.49 62.26 59.16
CA ASP A 348 39.05 63.56 59.49
C ASP A 348 38.50 64.10 60.84
N GLU A 349 37.23 63.85 61.19
CA GLU A 349 36.65 64.25 62.49
C GLU A 349 37.21 63.46 63.71
N GLU A 350 37.72 62.24 63.53
CA GLU A 350 38.37 61.48 64.61
C GLU A 350 39.81 61.96 64.88
N SER A 351 40.42 62.69 63.93
CA SER A 351 41.79 63.21 64.05
C SER A 351 41.88 64.61 64.68
N GLU A 352 40.81 65.41 64.64
CA GLU A 352 40.75 66.74 65.26
C GLU A 352 40.24 66.74 66.72
N ALA A 353 39.74 65.60 67.22
CA ALA A 353 39.30 65.45 68.62
C ALA A 353 40.43 65.03 69.60
N LEU A 354 41.68 64.95 69.13
CA LEU A 354 42.83 64.44 69.90
C LEU A 354 44.02 65.40 69.99
N ASN A 355 43.79 66.71 69.84
CA ASN A 355 44.76 67.77 70.16
C ASN A 355 44.18 68.84 71.09
#